data_AF-A0A6M1U6B5-F1
#
_entry.id   AF-A0A6M1U6B5-F1
#
_cell.length_a   1.000
_cell.length_b   1.000
_cell.length_c   1.000
_cell.angle_alpha   90.00
_cell.angle_beta   90.00
_cell.angle_gamma   90.00
#
_symmetry.space_group_name_H-M   'P 1'
#
loop_
_entity.id
_entity.type
_entity.pdbx_description
1 polymer ?
#
loop_
_entity_poly.entity_id
_entity_poly.type
_entity_poly.pdbx_seq_one_letter_code
_entity_poly.pdbx_strand_id
1 'polypeptide(L)' 'MTRSNYTPGGDAKIIAAIAKARFGGFAEMFEHHGWPERGSDMMRKVQTRVVETYGSVRAFEAHFAAEG' A
#
# COMPACT_ATOMS: atom_id res chain seq x y z
N MET A 1 -23.24 3.42 -11.77
CA MET A 1 -21.84 3.50 -12.24
C MET A 1 -21.07 4.38 -11.27
N THR A 2 -20.45 3.80 -10.25
CA THR A 2 -19.68 4.56 -9.25
C THR A 2 -18.34 4.97 -9.87
N ARG A 3 -18.22 6.26 -10.21
CA ARG A 3 -16.95 6.88 -10.62
C ARG A 3 -15.99 6.84 -9.45
N SER A 4 -15.14 5.82 -9.40
CA SER A 4 -13.97 5.82 -8.55
C SER A 4 -13.04 6.91 -9.08
N ASN A 5 -13.02 8.06 -8.39
CA ASN A 5 -12.13 9.18 -8.65
C ASN A 5 -10.70 8.78 -8.25
N TYR A 6 -10.13 7.80 -8.97
CA TYR A 6 -8.76 7.34 -8.85
C TYR A 6 -7.86 8.39 -9.50
N THR A 7 -7.45 9.40 -8.74
CA THR A 7 -6.33 10.26 -9.14
C THR A 7 -5.04 9.45 -9.01
N PRO A 8 -4.30 9.20 -10.10
CA PRO A 8 -3.00 8.54 -10.02
C PRO A 8 -2.08 9.38 -9.13
N GLY A 9 -1.74 8.85 -7.95
CA GLY A 9 -0.92 9.52 -6.94
C GLY A 9 -1.56 9.66 -5.55
N GLY A 10 -2.89 9.56 -5.44
CA GLY A 10 -3.56 9.53 -4.13
C GLY A 10 -3.26 8.25 -3.37
N ASP A 11 -3.41 7.11 -4.05
CA ASP A 11 -3.14 5.78 -3.49
C ASP A 11 -1.71 5.63 -2.99
N ALA A 12 -0.73 6.10 -3.77
CA ALA A 12 0.68 6.01 -3.41
C ALA A 12 0.97 6.78 -2.11
N LYS A 13 0.32 7.92 -1.87
CA LYS A 13 0.44 8.69 -0.63
C LYS A 13 -0.18 7.96 0.57
N ILE A 14 -1.35 7.36 0.38
CA ILE A 14 -2.03 6.57 1.43
C ILE A 14 -1.14 5.39 1.83
N ILE A 15 -0.64 4.65 0.84
CA ILE A 15 0.27 3.53 1.08
C ILE A 15 1.54 4.01 1.78
N ALA A 16 2.16 5.11 1.33
CA ALA A 16 3.36 5.66 1.96
C ALA A 16 3.12 6.05 3.43
N ALA A 17 1.96 6.65 3.73
CA ALA A 17 1.60 7.05 5.08
C ALA A 17 1.45 5.82 5.99
N ILE A 18 0.76 4.78 5.53
CA ILE A 18 0.58 3.53 6.27
C ILE A 18 1.91 2.79 6.44
N ALA A 19 2.71 2.69 5.38
CA ALA A 19 4.03 2.08 5.41
C ALA A 19 4.88 2.70 6.53
N LYS A 20 4.95 4.04 6.56
CA LYS A 20 5.70 4.77 7.59
C LYS A 20 5.07 4.63 8.99
N ALA A 21 3.75 4.71 9.11
CA ALA A 21 3.07 4.72 10.40
C ALA A 21 3.02 3.33 11.08
N ARG A 22 2.92 2.25 10.30
CA ARG A 22 2.73 0.88 10.81
C ARG A 22 3.98 0.02 10.73
N PHE A 23 4.81 0.21 9.72
CA PHE A 23 5.95 -0.67 9.45
C PHE A 23 7.32 0.00 9.65
N GLY A 24 7.37 1.34 9.59
CA GLY A 24 8.62 2.11 9.61
C GLY A 24 9.03 2.62 8.23
N GLY A 25 8.53 1.98 7.16
CA GLY A 25 8.79 2.37 5.78
C GLY A 25 8.34 1.32 4.78
N PHE A 26 8.63 1.57 3.49
CA PHE A 26 8.30 0.62 2.43
C PHE A 26 9.11 -0.67 2.53
N ALA A 27 10.39 -0.61 2.91
CA ALA A 27 11.23 -1.80 3.02
C ALA A 27 10.67 -2.77 4.07
N GLU A 28 10.47 -2.28 5.29
CA GLU A 28 9.89 -3.08 6.38
C GLU A 28 8.48 -3.58 6.05
N MET A 29 7.66 -2.77 5.36
CA MET A 29 6.34 -3.22 4.90
C MET A 29 6.46 -4.39 3.93
N PHE A 30 7.34 -4.31 2.93
CA PHE A 30 7.55 -5.41 1.98
C PHE A 30 8.10 -6.67 2.68
N GLU A 31 9.00 -6.51 3.65
CA GLU A 31 9.53 -7.63 4.44
C GLU A 31 8.46 -8.27 5.31
N HIS A 32 7.62 -7.48 5.97
CA HIS A 32 6.51 -7.98 6.79
C HIS A 32 5.51 -8.80 5.96
N HIS A 33 5.26 -8.38 4.71
CA HIS A 33 4.37 -9.11 3.79
C HIS A 33 5.07 -10.22 3.01
N GLY A 34 6.39 -10.40 3.16
CA GLY A 34 7.18 -11.39 2.41
C GLY A 34 7.25 -11.11 0.90
N TRP A 35 7.03 -9.88 0.47
CA TRP A 35 7.10 -9.52 -0.95
C TRP A 35 8.57 -9.50 -1.41
N PRO A 36 8.90 -10.04 -2.59
CA PRO A 36 10.31 -10.17 -3.02
C PRO A 36 10.94 -8.88 -3.54
N GLU A 37 10.16 -7.86 -3.95
CA GLU A 37 10.71 -6.64 -4.55
C GLU A 37 11.48 -5.76 -3.55
N ARG A 38 12.58 -5.16 -4.02
CA ARG A 38 13.48 -4.31 -3.22
C ARG A 38 13.92 -3.07 -3.99
N GLY A 39 14.43 -2.07 -3.28
CA GLY A 39 14.88 -0.80 -3.85
C GLY A 39 13.81 -0.05 -4.65
N SER A 40 14.19 0.47 -5.80
CA SER A 40 13.32 1.28 -6.67
C SER A 40 12.12 0.51 -7.25
N ASP A 41 12.19 -0.82 -7.32
CA ASP A 41 11.08 -1.66 -7.80
C ASP A 41 9.89 -1.67 -6.82
N MET A 42 10.14 -1.48 -5.52
CA MET A 42 9.08 -1.41 -4.51
C MET A 42 8.10 -0.29 -4.84
N MET A 43 8.57 0.91 -5.19
CA MET A 43 7.70 2.06 -5.48
C MET A 43 6.79 1.83 -6.69
N ARG A 44 7.25 1.06 -7.68
CA ARG A 44 6.46 0.73 -8.87
C ARG A 44 5.47 -0.40 -8.61
N LYS A 45 5.83 -1.35 -7.74
CA LYS A 45 5.06 -2.56 -7.49
C LYS A 45 4.16 -2.50 -6.27
N VAL A 46 4.36 -1.55 -5.37
CA VAL A 46 3.62 -1.48 -4.10
C VAL A 46 2.11 -1.40 -4.31
N GLN A 47 1.64 -0.61 -5.28
CA GLN A 47 0.22 -0.54 -5.58
C GLN A 47 -0.31 -1.88 -6.10
N THR A 48 0.45 -2.57 -6.96
CA THR A 48 0.07 -3.90 -7.47
C THR A 48 0.00 -4.90 -6.32
N ARG A 49 1.02 -4.96 -5.47
CA ARG A 49 1.08 -5.89 -4.33
C ARG A 49 -0.02 -5.66 -3.32
N VAL A 50 -0.29 -4.39 -2.99
CA VAL A 50 -1.41 -4.02 -2.12
C VAL A 50 -2.74 -4.49 -2.71
N VAL A 51 -2.97 -4.28 -4.01
CA VAL A 51 -4.20 -4.75 -4.68
C VAL A 51 -4.26 -6.27 -4.73
N GLU A 52 -3.15 -6.98 -4.98
CA GLU A 52 -3.11 -8.45 -4.99
C GLU A 52 -3.39 -9.06 -3.61
N THR A 53 -2.87 -8.45 -2.53
CA THR A 53 -3.01 -8.98 -1.16
C THR A 53 -4.33 -8.55 -0.50
N TYR A 54 -4.77 -7.30 -0.69
CA TYR A 54 -5.91 -6.71 0.01
C TYR A 54 -7.13 -6.47 -0.90
N GLY A 55 -7.01 -6.73 -2.21
CA GLY A 55 -8.04 -6.47 -3.21
C GLY A 55 -8.13 -5.01 -3.66
N SER A 56 -7.81 -4.05 -2.79
CA SER A 56 -7.73 -2.62 -3.14
C SER A 56 -6.92 -1.82 -2.13
N VAL A 57 -6.44 -0.64 -2.56
CA VAL A 57 -5.74 0.30 -1.66
C VAL A 57 -6.65 0.79 -0.54
N ARG A 58 -7.96 0.94 -0.79
CA ARG A 58 -8.93 1.28 0.25
C ARG A 58 -9.14 0.17 1.28
N ALA A 59 -9.13 -1.08 0.85
CA ALA A 59 -9.21 -2.21 1.77
C ALA A 59 -7.94 -2.29 2.64
N PHE A 60 -6.78 -2.03 2.05
CA PHE A 60 -5.52 -1.88 2.78
C PHE A 60 -5.59 -0.74 3.80
N GLU A 61 -6.04 0.45 3.39
CA GLU A 61 -6.25 1.58 4.31
C GLU A 61 -7.21 1.22 5.45
N ALA A 62 -8.36 0.62 5.15
CA ALA A 62 -9.33 0.21 6.16
C ALA A 62 -8.77 -0.84 7.12
N HIS A 63 -8.01 -1.82 6.61
CA HIS A 63 -7.37 -2.86 7.42
C HIS A 63 -6.42 -2.25 8.46
N PHE A 64 -5.57 -1.30 8.04
CA PHE A 64 -4.63 -0.64 8.95
C PHE A 64 -5.21 0.57 9.70
N ALA A 65 -6.41 1.04 9.35
CA ALA A 65 -7.13 2.07 10.11
C ALA A 65 -7.93 1.48 11.27
N ALA A 66 -8.44 0.24 11.15
CA ALA A 66 -9.21 -0.44 12.20
C ALA A 66 -8.34 -0.97 13.35
N GLU A 67 -7.06 -1.20 13.12
CA GLU A 67 -6.07 -1.67 14.10
C GLU A 67 -5.54 -0.53 15.01
N GLY A 68 -6.22 0.61 15.07
CA GLY A 68 -5.78 1.88 15.69
C GLY A 68 -6.63 2.29 16.88
#